data_AF-D9PMF0-F1
#
_entry.id   AF-D9PMF0-F1
#
_cell.length_a   1.000
_cell.length_b   1.000
_cell.length_c   1.000
_cell.angle_alpha   90.00
_cell.angle_beta   90.00
_cell.angle_gamma   90.00
#
_symmetry.space_group_name_H-M   'P 1'
#
loop_
_entity.id
_entity.type
_entity.pdbx_description
1 polymer ?
#
loop_
_entity_poly.entity_id
_entity_poly.type
_entity_poly.pdbx_seq_one_letter_code
_entity_poly.pdbx_strand_id
1 'polypeptide(L)' 'MATYILCGFANFSSIGIQIGGIGALAPGKRVLLSKLGMHALIGGTLASLMSATIIGMIMG' A
#
# COMPACT_ATOMS: atom_id res chain seq x y z
N MET A 1 7.69 13.96 -10.00
CA MET A 1 7.25 12.57 -10.30
C MET A 1 7.81 11.56 -9.30
N ALA A 2 9.14 11.40 -9.16
CA ALA A 2 9.74 10.43 -8.23
C ALA A 2 9.31 10.60 -6.75
N THR A 3 9.13 11.84 -6.29
CA THR A 3 8.62 12.14 -4.94
C THR A 3 7.25 11.52 -4.67
N TYR A 4 6.35 11.49 -5.67
CA TYR A 4 5.00 10.93 -5.53
C TYR A 4 4.97 9.40 -5.64
N ILE A 5 5.89 8.82 -6.43
CA ILE A 5 6.09 7.37 -6.46
C ILE A 5 6.62 6.86 -5.11
N LEU A 6 7.56 7.59 -4.51
CA LEU A 6 8.21 7.23 -3.25
C LEU A 6 7.37 7.55 -2.01
N CYS A 7 6.36 8.42 -2.11
CA CYS A 7 5.48 8.75 -0.99
C CYS A 7 4.47 7.61 -0.65
N GLY A 8 4.41 6.57 -1.47
CA GLY A 8 3.55 5.42 -1.27
C GLY A 8 4.05 4.46 -0.20
N PHE A 9 3.24 4.20 0.83
CA PHE A 9 3.51 3.21 1.90
C PHE A 9 3.33 1.75 1.44
N ALA A 10 3.51 1.46 0.15
CA ALA A 10 3.27 0.16 -0.45
C ALA A 10 4.54 -0.71 -0.44
N ASN A 11 4.85 -1.29 0.71
CA ASN A 11 6.05 -2.11 0.93
C ASN A 11 5.72 -3.31 1.83
N PHE A 12 6.48 -4.40 1.74
CA PHE A 12 6.31 -5.61 2.55
C PHE A 12 6.26 -5.35 4.07
N SER A 13 7.05 -4.41 4.58
CA SER A 13 7.00 -3.96 5.98
C SER A 13 5.64 -3.37 6.34
N SER A 14 5.02 -2.63 5.43
CA SER A 14 3.68 -2.05 5.61
C SER A 14 2.58 -3.11 5.66
N ILE A 15 2.76 -4.26 4.99
CA ILE A 15 1.88 -5.43 5.17
C ILE A 15 1.98 -5.95 6.62
N GLY A 16 3.21 -6.09 7.14
CA GLY A 16 3.44 -6.51 8.52
C GLY A 16 2.82 -5.56 9.55
N ILE A 17 2.92 -4.25 9.30
CA ILE A 17 2.29 -3.21 10.14
C ILE A 17 0.75 -3.35 10.11
N GLN A 18 0.15 -3.57 8.94
CA GLN A 18 -1.30 -3.75 8.85
C GLN A 18 -1.77 -5.05 9.50
N ILE A 19 -1.06 -6.16 9.30
CA ILE A 19 -1.37 -7.44 9.96
C ILE A 19 -1.20 -7.31 11.48
N GLY A 20 -0.16 -6.64 11.95
CA GLY A 20 0.10 -6.42 13.37
C GLY A 20 -0.92 -5.50 14.03
N GLY A 21 -1.15 -4.32 13.44
CA GLY A 21 -2.07 -3.31 13.98
C GLY A 21 -3.52 -3.75 13.91
N ILE A 22 -4.02 -4.07 12.71
CA ILE A 22 -5.42 -4.50 12.54
C ILE A 22 -5.63 -5.90 13.14
N GLY A 23 -4.62 -6.78 13.07
CA GLY A 23 -4.70 -8.09 13.73
C GLY A 23 -4.60 -8.04 15.25
N ALA A 24 -4.11 -6.96 15.85
CA ALA A 24 -4.23 -6.75 17.30
C ALA A 24 -5.66 -6.30 17.67
N LEU A 25 -6.29 -5.46 16.84
CA LEU A 25 -7.66 -4.99 17.02
C LEU A 25 -8.72 -6.08 16.68
N ALA A 26 -8.42 -6.95 15.72
CA ALA A 26 -9.30 -8.01 15.23
C ALA A 26 -8.50 -9.33 15.04
N PRO A 27 -8.19 -10.07 16.12
CA PRO A 27 -7.32 -11.25 16.08
C PRO A 27 -7.80 -12.35 15.13
N GLY A 28 -9.11 -12.55 14.98
CA GLY A 28 -9.69 -13.52 14.05
C GLY A 28 -9.52 -13.18 12.56
N LYS A 29 -9.05 -11.97 12.23
CA LYS A 29 -8.90 -11.52 10.84
C LYS A 29 -7.46 -11.61 10.33
N ARG A 30 -6.48 -11.96 11.17
CA ARG A 30 -5.05 -12.03 10.80
C ARG A 30 -4.76 -12.85 9.54
N VAL A 31 -5.41 -14.02 9.39
CA VAL A 31 -5.25 -14.91 8.22
C VAL A 31 -5.84 -14.31 6.95
N LEU A 32 -6.94 -13.56 7.08
CA LEU A 32 -7.55 -12.86 5.95
C LEU A 32 -6.66 -11.67 5.53
N LEU A 33 -6.13 -10.91 6.50
CA LEU A 33 -5.20 -9.82 6.22
C LEU A 33 -3.90 -10.30 5.58
N SER A 34 -3.35 -11.42 6.01
CA SER A 34 -2.14 -11.97 5.39
C SER A 34 -2.38 -12.44 3.96
N LYS A 35 -3.55 -13.04 3.66
CA LYS A 35 -3.95 -13.38 2.28
C LYS A 35 -4.13 -12.16 1.38
N LEU A 36 -4.70 -11.08 1.92
CA LEU A 36 -4.90 -9.83 1.17
C LEU A 36 -3.63 -8.97 1.09
N GLY A 37 -2.61 -9.22 1.92
CA GLY A 37 -1.41 -8.40 2.02
C GLY A 37 -0.70 -8.19 0.68
N MET A 38 -0.57 -9.24 -0.14
CA MET A 38 0.09 -9.12 -1.45
C MET A 38 -0.75 -8.33 -2.46
N HIS A 39 -2.07 -8.47 -2.41
CA HIS A 39 -3.00 -7.66 -3.21
C HIS A 39 -2.97 -6.19 -2.77
N ALA A 40 -2.90 -5.93 -1.46
CA ALA A 40 -2.79 -4.59 -0.90
C ALA A 40 -1.48 -3.90 -1.32
N LEU A 41 -0.38 -4.65 -1.42
CA LEU A 41 0.91 -4.11 -1.88
C LEU A 41 0.86 -3.72 -3.36
N ILE A 42 0.34 -4.59 -4.23
CA ILE A 42 0.19 -4.29 -5.66
C ILE A 42 -0.81 -3.13 -5.87
N GLY A 43 -1.93 -3.13 -5.13
CA GLY A 43 -2.89 -2.03 -5.19
C GLY A 43 -2.29 -0.70 -4.74
N GLY A 44 -1.49 -0.70 -3.67
CA GLY A 44 -0.81 0.49 -3.16
C GLY A 44 0.27 1.02 -4.09
N THR A 45 1.05 0.14 -4.75
CA THR A 45 2.05 0.56 -5.73
C THR A 45 1.38 1.15 -6.97
N LEU A 46 0.31 0.53 -7.48
CA LEU A 46 -0.47 1.07 -8.59
C LEU A 46 -1.09 2.43 -8.27
N ALA A 47 -1.64 2.62 -7.06
CA ALA A 47 -2.18 3.92 -6.63
C ALA A 47 -1.09 5.01 -6.59
N SER A 48 0.11 4.65 -6.14
CA SER A 48 1.26 5.57 -6.07
C SER A 48 1.77 5.93 -7.47
N LEU A 49 1.83 4.95 -8.38
CA LEU A 49 2.15 5.18 -9.79
C LEU A 49 1.11 6.08 -10.45
N MET A 50 -0.19 5.77 -10.31
CA MET A 50 -1.28 6.55 -10.87
C MET A 50 -1.25 8.01 -10.39
N SER A 51 -0.99 8.24 -9.11
CA SER A 51 -0.82 9.59 -8.56
C SER A 51 0.36 10.32 -9.21
N ALA A 52 1.49 9.64 -9.39
CA ALA A 52 2.64 10.20 -10.07
C ALA A 52 2.36 10.48 -11.57
N THR A 53 1.57 9.65 -12.26
CA THR A 53 1.18 9.87 -13.65
C THR A 53 0.25 11.06 -13.80
N ILE A 54 -0.75 11.22 -12.91
CA ILE A 54 -1.66 12.37 -12.93
C ILE A 54 -0.89 13.66 -12.75
N ILE A 55 0.01 13.70 -11.76
CA ILE A 55 0.83 14.89 -11.49
C ILE A 55 1.81 15.14 -12.64
N GLY A 56 2.34 14.07 -13.23
CA GLY A 56 3.18 14.13 -14.42
C GLY A 56 2.45 14.68 -15.65
N MET A 57 1.15 14.40 -15.81
CA MET A 57 0.33 14.98 -16.87
C MET A 57 -0.01 16.45 -16.63
N ILE A 58 -0.20 16.86 -15.36
CA ILE A 58 -0.58 18.25 -15.03
C ILE A 58 0.64 19.19 -15.06
N MET A 59 1.81 18.69 -14.66
CA MET A 59 3.03 19.49 -14.48
C MET A 59 4.09 19.24 -15.57
N GLY A 60 3.77 18.39 -16.54
CA GLY A 60 4.58 18.11 -17.73
C GLY A 60 4.22 19.00 -18.90
#